data_AF-A0A1R3UYJ4-F1
#
_entry.id   AF-A0A1R3UYJ4-F1
#
_cell.length_a   1.000
_cell.length_b   1.000
_cell.length_c   1.000
_cell.angle_alpha   90.00
_cell.angle_beta   90.00
_cell.angle_gamma   90.00
#
_symmetry.space_group_name_H-M   'P 1'
#
loop_
_entity.id
_entity.type
_entity.pdbx_description
1 polymer ?
#
loop_
_entity_poly.entity_id
_entity_poly.type
_entity_poly.pdbx_seq_one_letter_code
_entity_poly.pdbx_strand_id
1 'polypeptide(L)'
;MEVSLWLTGESAWFAVPGRAETFELAHAAPLRDLLAAVLAAGRVTVCTQCAARRDLTQDDLIDGVRIAGAPTFVEETLQDGAQALVY
;
A
#
# COMPACT_ATOMS: atom_id res chain seq x y z
N MET A 1 17.67 -0.94 -3.67
CA MET A 1 16.80 0.25 -3.71
C MET A 1 15.66 -0.01 -2.77
N GLU A 2 15.34 0.95 -1.90
CA GLU A 2 14.24 0.81 -0.96
C GLU A 2 12.94 1.25 -1.66
N VAL A 3 11.97 0.35 -1.80
CA VAL A 3 10.68 0.63 -2.42
C VAL A 3 9.63 0.79 -1.32
N SER A 4 8.95 1.94 -1.31
CA SER A 4 7.82 2.20 -0.42
C SER A 4 6.57 2.47 -1.25
N LEU A 5 5.57 1.61 -1.10
CA LEU A 5 4.25 1.78 -1.72
C LEU A 5 3.26 2.29 -0.67
N TRP A 6 2.62 3.41 -0.98
CA TRP A 6 1.55 3.99 -0.16
C TRP A 6 0.19 3.78 -0.81
N LEU A 7 -0.67 3.02 -0.14
CA LEU A 7 -2.06 2.80 -0.53
C LEU A 7 -2.94 3.88 0.11
N THR A 8 -3.42 4.79 -0.71
CA THR A 8 -4.28 5.91 -0.33
C THR A 8 -5.59 5.90 -1.11
N GLY A 9 -6.62 6.58 -0.60
CA GLY A 9 -7.95 6.56 -1.20
C GLY A 9 -8.55 5.15 -1.28
N GLU A 10 -9.12 4.79 -2.44
CA GLU A 10 -9.71 3.47 -2.67
C GLU A 10 -8.68 2.33 -2.70
N SER A 11 -7.42 2.61 -3.04
CA SER A 11 -6.38 1.58 -3.08
C SER A 11 -6.08 0.97 -1.70
N ALA A 12 -6.49 1.63 -0.61
CA ALA A 12 -6.42 1.08 0.75
C ALA A 12 -7.14 -0.27 0.87
N TRP A 13 -8.19 -0.52 0.09
CA TRP A 13 -8.89 -1.80 0.08
C TRP A 13 -7.99 -2.96 -0.35
N PHE A 14 -6.99 -2.74 -1.20
CA PHE A 14 -6.11 -3.81 -1.67
C PHE A 14 -5.18 -4.36 -0.59
N ALA A 15 -5.06 -3.68 0.55
CA ALA A 15 -4.36 -4.20 1.72
C ALA A 15 -5.17 -5.21 2.54
N VAL A 16 -6.47 -5.36 2.27
CA VAL A 16 -7.35 -6.30 2.99
C VAL A 16 -7.31 -7.66 2.29
N PRO A 17 -7.14 -8.79 3.01
CA PRO A 17 -7.11 -10.12 2.42
C PRO A 17 -8.32 -10.39 1.51
N GLY A 18 -8.08 -10.96 0.33
CA GLY A 18 -9.13 -11.28 -0.65
C GLY A 18 -9.53 -10.13 -1.57
N ARG A 19 -9.17 -8.87 -1.30
CA ARG A 19 -9.58 -7.74 -2.16
C ARG A 19 -8.75 -7.62 -3.43
N ALA A 20 -7.43 -7.76 -3.33
CA ALA A 20 -6.54 -7.68 -4.49
C ALA A 20 -6.76 -8.85 -5.48
N GLU A 21 -7.20 -10.00 -4.97
CA GLU A 21 -7.50 -11.21 -5.72
C GLU A 21 -8.75 -11.07 -6.58
N THR A 22 -9.69 -10.21 -6.18
CA THR A 22 -10.93 -9.92 -6.93
C THR A 22 -10.76 -8.83 -7.98
N PHE A 23 -9.60 -8.14 -8.01
CA PHE A 23 -9.34 -7.10 -8.97
C PHE A 23 -8.82 -7.70 -10.28
N GLU A 24 -9.60 -7.53 -11.34
CA GLU A 24 -9.22 -7.94 -12.69
C GLU A 24 -9.10 -6.75 -13.62
N LEU A 25 -8.00 -6.72 -14.38
CA LEU A 25 -7.75 -5.74 -15.42
C LEU A 25 -7.17 -6.45 -16.64
N ALA A 26 -7.85 -6.30 -17.79
CA ALA A 26 -7.40 -6.90 -19.03
C ALA A 26 -5.97 -6.45 -19.37
N HIS A 27 -5.13 -7.40 -19.79
CA HIS A 27 -3.72 -7.18 -20.15
C HIS A 27 -2.79 -6.78 -18.99
N ALA A 28 -3.23 -6.86 -17.73
CA ALA A 28 -2.39 -6.66 -16.56
C ALA A 28 -2.03 -8.00 -15.89
N ALA A 29 -0.90 -8.03 -15.20
CA ALA A 29 -0.62 -9.11 -14.24
C ALA A 29 -1.60 -9.02 -13.06
N PRO A 30 -1.91 -10.15 -12.37
CA PRO A 30 -2.82 -10.13 -11.22
C PRO A 30 -2.34 -9.19 -10.13
N LEU A 31 -3.22 -8.32 -9.63
CA LEU A 31 -2.85 -7.30 -8.65
C LEU A 31 -2.27 -7.91 -7.37
N ARG A 32 -2.82 -9.03 -6.91
CA ARG A 32 -2.29 -9.75 -5.73
C ARG A 32 -0.81 -10.14 -5.90
N ASP A 33 -0.41 -10.55 -7.11
CA ASP A 33 0.94 -11.03 -7.39
C ASP A 33 1.91 -9.84 -7.43
N LEU A 34 1.46 -8.70 -7.98
CA LEU A 34 2.21 -7.43 -7.97
C LEU A 34 2.38 -6.89 -6.55
N LEU A 35 1.31 -6.90 -5.74
CA LEU A 35 1.35 -6.44 -4.35
C LEU A 35 2.30 -7.31 -3.51
N ALA A 36 2.23 -8.63 -3.65
CA ALA A 36 3.12 -9.58 -2.98
C ALA A 36 4.59 -9.35 -3.36
N ALA A 37 4.87 -9.06 -4.63
CA ALA A 37 6.23 -8.73 -5.09
C ALA A 37 6.78 -7.47 -4.42
N VAL A 38 5.96 -6.41 -4.30
CA VAL A 38 6.37 -5.18 -3.58
C VAL A 38 6.59 -5.45 -2.10
N LEU A 39 5.70 -6.22 -1.48
CA LEU A 39 5.81 -6.56 -0.05
C LEU A 39 7.06 -7.40 0.25
N ALA A 40 7.44 -8.31 -0.66
CA ALA A 40 8.66 -9.12 -0.54
C ALA A 40 9.95 -8.30 -0.74
N ALA A 41 9.91 -7.24 -1.56
CA ALA A 41 11.08 -6.45 -1.92
C ALA A 41 11.19 -5.10 -1.20
N GLY A 42 10.15 -4.69 -0.46
CA GLY A 42 10.02 -3.34 0.09
C GLY A 42 8.97 -3.26 1.18
N ARG A 43 8.21 -2.16 1.20
CA ARG A 43 7.13 -1.94 2.18
C ARG A 43 5.85 -1.48 1.52
N VAL A 44 4.74 -1.87 2.13
CA VAL A 44 3.40 -1.40 1.79
C VAL A 44 2.80 -0.73 3.01
N THR A 45 2.25 0.46 2.81
CA THR A 45 1.70 1.31 3.87
C THR A 45 0.31 1.78 3.51
N VAL A 46 -0.65 1.60 4.40
CA VAL A 46 -2.00 2.19 4.28
C VAL A 46 -2.02 3.52 5.04
N CYS A 47 -2.55 4.57 4.41
CA CYS A 47 -2.76 5.85 5.07
C CYS A 47 -3.74 5.72 6.25
N THR A 48 -3.37 6.23 7.44
CA THR A 48 -4.21 6.18 8.65
C THR A 48 -5.63 6.68 8.44
N GLN A 49 -5.81 7.78 7.71
CA GLN A 49 -7.14 8.35 7.44
C GLN A 49 -7.96 7.49 6.47
N CYS A 50 -7.30 6.80 5.55
CA CYS A 50 -7.97 5.91 4.61
C CYS A 50 -8.47 4.63 5.29
N ALA A 51 -7.66 4.07 6.21
CA ALA A 51 -8.05 2.96 7.07
C ALA A 51 -9.21 3.35 8.00
N ALA A 52 -9.08 4.47 8.72
CA ALA A 52 -10.09 4.92 9.68
C ALA A 52 -11.47 5.17 9.02
N ARG A 53 -11.50 5.74 7.81
CA ARG A 53 -12.77 5.96 7.07
C ARG A 53 -13.47 4.67 6.62
N ARG A 54 -12.81 3.53 6.76
CA ARG A 54 -13.28 2.20 6.37
C ARG A 54 -13.38 1.26 7.56
N ASP A 55 -13.20 1.77 8.77
CA ASP A 55 -13.15 1.00 10.02
C ASP A 55 -12.10 -0.14 9.99
N LEU A 56 -10.99 0.07 9.27
CA LEU A 56 -9.88 -0.89 9.21
C LEU A 56 -8.86 -0.63 10.32
N THR A 57 -8.43 -1.71 10.96
CA THR A 57 -7.34 -1.78 11.91
C THR A 57 -6.16 -2.55 11.32
N GLN A 58 -5.05 -2.65 12.07
CA GLN A 58 -3.88 -3.42 11.66
C GLN A 58 -4.20 -4.92 11.47
N ASP A 59 -5.14 -5.47 12.24
CA ASP A 59 -5.52 -6.89 12.21
C ASP A 59 -6.36 -7.24 10.97
N ASP A 60 -6.90 -6.24 10.28
CA ASP A 60 -7.68 -6.42 9.05
C ASP A 60 -6.81 -6.45 7.79
N LEU A 61 -5.50 -6.20 7.93
CA LEU A 61 -4.58 -6.07 6.79
C LEU A 61 -3.78 -7.36 6.54
N ILE A 62 -3.31 -7.50 5.30
CA ILE A 62 -2.32 -8.54 4.92
C ILE A 62 -1.08 -8.40 5.81
N ASP A 63 -0.59 -9.53 6.33
CA ASP A 63 0.62 -9.59 7.15
C ASP A 63 1.79 -8.83 6.52
N GLY A 64 2.41 -7.93 7.28
CA GLY A 64 3.53 -7.11 6.82
C GLY A 64 3.13 -5.76 6.21
N VAL A 65 1.86 -5.56 5.84
CA VAL A 65 1.33 -4.22 5.54
C VAL A 65 1.15 -3.47 6.86
N ARG A 66 1.53 -2.19 6.91
CA ARG A 66 1.37 -1.35 8.11
C ARG A 66 0.46 -0.15 7.85
N ILE A 67 -0.02 0.47 8.94
CA ILE A 67 -0.73 1.76 8.89
C ILE A 67 0.21 2.89 9.31
N ALA A 68 0.26 3.99 8.54
CA ALA A 68 0.97 5.21 8.95
C ALA A 68 0.35 6.49 8.39
N GLY A 69 0.69 7.62 9.03
CA GLY A 69 0.11 8.92 8.74
C GLY A 69 0.90 9.73 7.70
N ALA A 70 0.29 10.83 7.26
CA ALA A 70 0.90 11.75 6.30
C ALA A 70 2.31 12.26 6.68
N PRO A 71 2.65 12.52 7.96
CA PRO A 71 4.02 12.92 8.33
C PRO A 71 5.08 11.88 7.91
N THR A 72 4.81 10.59 8.12
CA THR A 72 5.72 9.51 7.70
C THR A 72 5.86 9.44 6.18
N PHE A 73 4.77 9.68 5.42
CA PHE A 73 4.86 9.78 3.96
C PHE A 73 5.77 10.93 3.52
N VAL A 74 5.62 12.10 4.16
CA VAL A 74 6.47 13.27 3.88
C VAL A 74 7.93 12.96 4.22
N GLU A 75 8.21 12.34 5.36
CA GLU A 75 9.55 11.92 5.74
C GLU A 75 10.17 10.97 4.71
N GLU A 76 9.44 9.94 4.26
CA GLU A 76 9.93 8.97 3.28
C GLU A 76 10.19 9.60 1.90
N THR A 77 9.34 10.51 1.46
CA THR A 77 9.47 11.15 0.15
C THR A 77 10.52 12.26 0.09
N LEU A 78 10.95 12.79 1.24
CA LEU A 78 12.00 13.80 1.36
C LEU A 78 13.38 13.21 1.69
N GLN A 79 13.52 11.89 1.76
CA GLN A 79 14.83 11.27 1.95
C GLN A 79 15.76 11.58 0.77
N ASP A 80 17.07 11.65 1.04
CA ASP A 80 18.05 11.90 0.00
C ASP A 80 17.99 10.80 -1.08
N GLY A 81 17.90 11.22 -2.34
CA GLY A 81 17.75 10.32 -3.48
C GLY A 81 16.37 9.68 -3.65
N ALA A 82 15.37 10.01 -2.82
CA ALA A 82 14.00 9.54 -3.01
C ALA A 82 13.37 10.22 -4.24
N GLN A 83 12.62 9.43 -5.02
CA GLN A 83 11.78 9.93 -6.11
C GLN A 83 10.34 9.49 -5.85
N ALA A 84 9.48 10.45 -5.51
CA ALA A 84 8.07 10.19 -5.26
C ALA A 84 7.31 10.08 -6.58
N LEU A 85 6.64 8.94 -6.80
CA LEU A 85 5.76 8.71 -7.93
C LEU A 85 4.32 8.63 -7.43
N VAL A 86 3.39 9.36 -8.06
CA VAL A 86 1.97 9.36 -7.72
C VAL A 86 1.19 8.94 -8.96
N TYR A 87 0.41 7.87 -8.83
CA TYR A 87 -0.42 7.28 -9.88
C TYR A 87 -1.78 6.85 -9.34
#